data_AF-A0A2X2W6G7-F1
#
_entry.id   AF-A0A2X2W6G7-F1
#
_cell.length_a   1.000
_cell.length_b   1.000
_cell.length_c   1.000
_cell.angle_alpha   90.00
_cell.angle_beta   90.00
_cell.angle_gamma   90.00
#
_symmetry.space_group_name_H-M   'P 1'
#
loop_
_entity.id
_entity.type
_entity.pdbx_description
1 polymer ?
#
loop_
_entity_poly.entity_id
_entity_poly.type
_entity_poly.pdbx_seq_one_letter_code
_entity_poly.pdbx_strand_id
1 'polypeptide(L)'
;MKMLIPQSFYNAYYSSTGRPRDYSLSSMLTAFIVQKILGISETELFINILNLSKELRSLCNLNKVPHESQFSRFKSNFIQHIHSFFNHLVDITEPICKKLNSELSKIIIADTTCIEAYVKENNPKYFESLLNTGKVAKKKNSNIIIF
;
A
#
# COMPACT_ATOMS: atom_id res chain seq x y z
N MET A 1 -11.18 4.15 -11.71
CA MET A 1 -10.56 5.16 -10.81
C MET A 1 -11.52 6.29 -10.44
N LYS A 2 -12.04 7.10 -11.38
CA LYS A 2 -12.89 8.27 -11.06
C LYS A 2 -14.08 7.97 -10.13
N MET A 3 -14.74 6.82 -10.28
CA MET A 3 -15.88 6.43 -9.43
C MET A 3 -15.50 6.03 -8.00
N LEU A 4 -14.22 5.74 -7.74
CA LEU A 4 -13.73 5.29 -6.43
C LEU A 4 -13.21 6.45 -5.58
N ILE A 5 -12.96 7.61 -6.18
CA ILE A 5 -12.37 8.76 -5.49
C ILE A 5 -13.49 9.50 -4.73
N PRO A 6 -13.38 9.65 -3.40
CA PRO A 6 -14.32 10.45 -2.63
C PRO A 6 -14.43 11.88 -3.16
N GLN A 7 -15.66 12.40 -3.20
CA GLN A 7 -15.91 13.76 -3.70
C GLN A 7 -15.11 14.82 -2.92
N SER A 8 -14.89 14.61 -1.63
CA SER A 8 -14.08 15.49 -0.78
C SER A 8 -12.63 15.61 -1.29
N PHE A 9 -12.02 14.48 -1.70
CA PHE A 9 -10.67 14.49 -2.27
C PHE A 9 -10.65 15.15 -3.64
N TYR A 10 -11.63 14.85 -4.49
CA TYR A 10 -11.76 15.51 -5.78
C TYR A 10 -11.82 17.04 -5.63
N ASN A 11 -12.70 17.54 -4.75
CA ASN A 11 -12.87 18.96 -4.49
C ASN A 11 -11.58 19.59 -3.92
N ALA A 12 -10.92 18.91 -2.98
CA ALA A 12 -9.65 19.39 -2.41
C ALA A 12 -8.55 19.50 -3.48
N TYR A 13 -8.43 18.51 -4.36
CA TYR A 13 -7.41 18.49 -5.40
C TYR A 13 -7.62 19.60 -6.45
N TYR A 14 -8.86 19.82 -6.87
CA TYR A 14 -9.21 20.83 -7.88
C TYR A 14 -9.63 22.17 -7.29
N SER A 15 -9.43 22.38 -5.99
CA SER A 15 -9.60 23.70 -5.36
C SER A 15 -8.70 24.74 -6.06
N SER A 16 -9.15 25.98 -6.11
CA SER A 16 -8.42 27.05 -6.81
C SER A 16 -7.09 27.33 -6.11
N THR A 17 -5.98 26.91 -6.73
CA THR A 17 -4.61 27.14 -6.23
C THR A 17 -3.86 28.20 -7.02
N GLY A 18 -4.55 29.00 -7.84
CA GLY A 18 -3.96 30.06 -8.67
C GLY A 18 -3.11 29.58 -9.85
N ARG A 19 -2.82 28.28 -9.95
CA ARG A 19 -2.18 27.62 -11.09
C ARG A 19 -2.91 26.32 -11.41
N PRO A 20 -3.26 26.07 -12.69
CA PRO A 20 -3.83 24.79 -13.09
C PRO A 20 -2.81 23.68 -12.86
N ARG A 21 -3.30 22.49 -12.49
CA ARG A 21 -2.46 21.30 -12.33
C ARG A 21 -2.27 20.61 -13.67
N ASP A 22 -1.03 20.25 -13.99
CA ASP A 22 -0.70 19.54 -15.23
C ASP A 22 -1.23 18.10 -15.27
N TYR A 23 -1.42 17.49 -14.10
CA TYR A 23 -1.80 16.09 -13.95
C TYR A 23 -3.16 15.97 -13.27
N SER A 24 -4.01 15.06 -13.77
CA SER A 24 -5.29 14.77 -13.14
C SER A 24 -5.08 14.03 -11.82
N LEU A 25 -6.02 14.19 -10.87
CA LEU A 25 -6.02 13.44 -9.61
C LEU A 25 -5.95 11.92 -9.86
N SER A 26 -6.73 11.44 -10.84
CA SER A 26 -6.74 10.03 -11.21
C SER A 26 -5.38 9.56 -11.70
N SER A 27 -4.68 10.34 -12.50
CA SER A 27 -3.37 9.96 -13.03
C SER A 27 -2.32 9.87 -11.92
N MET A 28 -2.30 10.86 -11.01
CA MET A 28 -1.37 10.86 -9.87
C MET A 28 -1.66 9.70 -8.90
N LEU A 29 -2.94 9.41 -8.61
CA LEU A 29 -3.32 8.27 -7.77
C LEU A 29 -2.94 6.94 -8.42
N THR A 30 -3.25 6.75 -9.70
CA THR A 30 -2.87 5.51 -10.41
C THR A 30 -1.36 5.33 -10.41
N ALA A 31 -0.59 6.38 -10.70
CA ALA A 31 0.88 6.32 -10.66
C ALA A 31 1.40 5.92 -9.28
N PHE A 32 0.82 6.49 -8.21
CA PHE A 32 1.21 6.15 -6.83
C PHE A 32 0.87 4.69 -6.47
N ILE A 33 -0.31 4.21 -6.87
CA ILE A 33 -0.72 2.81 -6.63
C ILE A 33 0.18 1.85 -7.41
N VAL A 34 0.45 2.14 -8.69
CA VAL A 34 1.34 1.32 -9.53
C VAL A 34 2.75 1.26 -8.93
N GLN A 35 3.30 2.38 -8.48
CA GLN A 35 4.60 2.39 -7.80
C GLN A 35 4.62 1.44 -6.59
N LYS A 36 3.53 1.39 -5.82
CA LYS A 36 3.41 0.50 -4.64
C LYS A 36 3.18 -0.96 -5.00
N ILE A 37 2.38 -1.25 -6.03
CA ILE A 37 2.19 -2.62 -6.53
C ILE A 37 3.52 -3.20 -7.02
N LEU A 38 4.35 -2.39 -7.67
CA LEU A 38 5.67 -2.79 -8.16
C LEU A 38 6.74 -2.87 -7.06
N GLY A 39 6.41 -2.54 -5.81
CA GLY A 39 7.36 -2.57 -4.70
C GLY A 39 8.48 -1.53 -4.78
N ILE A 40 8.30 -0.45 -5.56
CA ILE A 40 9.35 0.55 -5.77
C ILE A 40 9.29 1.59 -4.64
N SER A 41 10.36 1.67 -3.84
CA SER A 41 10.48 2.67 -2.76
C SER A 41 10.85 4.05 -3.31
N GLU A 42 11.81 4.09 -4.23
CA GLU A 42 12.41 5.32 -4.74
C GLU A 42 11.59 5.97 -5.86
N THR A 43 11.30 7.26 -5.72
CA THR A 43 10.54 8.02 -6.73
C THR A 43 11.34 8.20 -8.01
N GLU A 44 12.65 8.43 -7.90
CA GLU A 44 13.54 8.57 -9.06
C GLU A 44 13.59 7.29 -9.91
N LEU A 45 13.71 6.12 -9.28
CA LEU A 45 13.67 4.83 -9.98
C LEU A 45 12.33 4.66 -10.73
N PHE A 46 11.22 4.99 -10.08
CA PHE A 46 9.91 4.92 -10.72
C PHE A 46 9.79 5.88 -11.92
N ILE A 47 10.31 7.10 -11.79
CA ILE A 47 10.37 8.08 -12.89
C ILE A 47 11.18 7.54 -14.07
N ASN A 48 12.32 6.91 -13.81
CA ASN A 48 13.14 6.29 -14.85
C ASN A 48 12.37 5.17 -15.58
N ILE A 49 11.66 4.32 -14.85
CA ILE A 49 10.82 3.27 -15.44
C ILE A 49 9.69 3.87 -16.28
N LEU A 50 9.02 4.93 -15.81
CA LEU A 50 8.00 5.64 -16.59
C LEU A 50 8.58 6.27 -17.86
N ASN A 51 9.81 6.79 -17.84
CA ASN A 51 10.47 7.29 -19.05
C ASN A 51 10.74 6.17 -20.07
N LEU A 52 11.06 4.97 -19.59
CA LEU A 52 11.40 3.81 -20.43
C LEU A 52 10.17 3.06 -20.97
N SER A 53 9.04 3.04 -20.25
CA SER A 53 7.84 2.31 -20.67
C SER A 53 6.68 3.27 -21.02
N LYS A 54 6.29 3.27 -22.30
CA LYS A 54 5.12 4.00 -22.76
C LYS A 54 3.82 3.35 -22.26
N GLU A 55 3.81 2.03 -22.17
CA GLU A 55 2.70 1.22 -21.69
C GLU A 55 2.38 1.56 -20.23
N LEU A 56 3.41 1.67 -19.39
CA LEU A 56 3.25 2.03 -17.98
C LEU A 56 2.75 3.47 -17.82
N ARG A 57 3.22 4.40 -18.66
CA ARG A 57 2.68 5.78 -18.71
C ARG A 57 1.22 5.81 -19.13
N SER A 58 0.86 5.01 -20.14
CA SER A 58 -0.52 4.88 -20.63
C SER A 58 -1.43 4.32 -19.54
N LEU A 59 -0.97 3.28 -18.82
CA LEU A 59 -1.69 2.70 -17.67
C LEU A 59 -1.97 3.77 -16.60
N CYS A 60 -0.99 4.62 -16.31
CA CYS A 60 -1.14 5.73 -15.36
C CYS A 60 -1.90 6.94 -15.92
N ASN A 61 -2.31 6.90 -17.20
CA ASN A 61 -2.92 8.03 -17.91
C ASN A 61 -2.07 9.31 -17.80
N LEU A 62 -0.75 9.17 -18.01
CA LEU A 62 0.25 10.24 -17.96
C LEU A 62 0.72 10.60 -19.37
N ASN A 63 0.37 11.80 -19.83
CA ASN A 63 0.86 12.33 -21.11
C ASN A 63 2.37 12.69 -21.05
N LYS A 64 2.83 13.12 -19.88
CA LYS A 64 4.23 13.45 -19.58
C LYS A 64 4.60 12.85 -18.23
N VAL A 65 5.86 12.46 -18.03
CA VAL A 65 6.33 11.98 -16.74
C VAL A 65 6.39 13.14 -15.74
N PRO A 66 5.73 13.05 -14.56
CA PRO A 66 5.85 14.05 -13.52
C PRO A 66 7.27 14.13 -12.98
N HIS A 67 7.70 15.34 -12.66
CA HIS A 67 8.95 15.54 -11.92
C HIS A 67 8.81 15.01 -10.48
N GLU A 68 9.92 14.65 -9.84
CA GLU A 68 9.95 14.14 -8.47
C GLU A 68 9.22 15.08 -7.49
N SER A 69 9.45 16.38 -7.60
CA SER A 69 8.78 17.39 -6.78
C SER A 69 7.25 17.36 -6.89
N GLN A 70 6.69 16.91 -8.01
CA GLN A 70 5.24 16.76 -8.18
C GLN A 70 4.71 15.56 -7.37
N PHE A 71 5.44 14.45 -7.34
CA PHE A 71 5.11 13.30 -6.48
C PHE A 71 5.18 13.69 -4.99
N SER A 72 6.25 14.37 -4.59
CA SER A 72 6.45 14.83 -3.22
C SER A 72 5.34 15.79 -2.76
N ARG A 73 4.99 16.78 -3.59
CA ARG A 73 3.88 17.73 -3.32
C ARG A 73 2.54 17.03 -3.28
N PHE A 74 2.27 16.10 -4.20
CA PHE A 74 1.03 15.33 -4.19
C PHE A 74 0.88 14.53 -2.89
N LYS A 75 1.92 13.81 -2.50
CA LYS A 75 1.91 13.00 -1.28
C LYS A 75 1.73 13.86 -0.03
N SER A 76 2.52 14.92 0.11
CA SER A 76 2.49 15.79 1.31
C SER A 76 1.18 16.55 1.43
N ASN A 77 0.70 17.19 0.35
CA ASN A 77 -0.49 18.03 0.41
C ASN A 77 -1.78 17.23 0.60
N PHE A 78 -1.81 15.96 0.19
CA PHE A 78 -3.03 15.15 0.16
C PHE A 78 -2.95 13.89 1.01
N ILE A 79 -1.97 13.76 1.91
CA ILE A 79 -1.77 12.54 2.72
C ILE A 79 -3.05 12.09 3.44
N GLN A 80 -3.78 13.02 4.04
CA GLN A 80 -5.03 12.71 4.76
C GLN A 80 -6.13 12.21 3.82
N HIS A 81 -6.23 12.82 2.63
CA HIS A 81 -7.18 12.39 1.62
C HIS A 81 -6.80 11.04 1.01
N ILE A 82 -5.51 10.77 0.82
CA ILE A 82 -5.01 9.46 0.37
C ILE A 82 -5.36 8.39 1.40
N HIS A 83 -5.13 8.67 2.69
CA HIS A 83 -5.51 7.76 3.77
C HIS A 83 -7.01 7.47 3.78
N SER A 84 -7.85 8.52 3.74
CA SER A 84 -9.31 8.37 3.66
C SER A 84 -9.76 7.61 2.41
N PHE A 85 -9.11 7.83 1.26
CA PHE A 85 -9.38 7.08 0.03
C PHE A 85 -9.11 5.59 0.20
N PHE A 86 -7.97 5.20 0.80
CA PHE A 86 -7.69 3.78 1.05
C PHE A 86 -8.66 3.15 2.06
N ASN A 87 -9.05 3.88 3.11
CA ASN A 87 -10.10 3.39 4.03
C ASN A 87 -11.42 3.18 3.30
N HIS A 88 -11.82 4.13 2.44
CA HIS A 88 -13.01 3.99 1.62
C HIS A 88 -12.96 2.78 0.67
N LEU A 89 -11.78 2.47 0.11
CA LEU A 89 -11.61 1.25 -0.68
C LEU A 89 -11.83 -0.02 0.15
N VAL A 90 -11.38 -0.04 1.42
CA VAL A 90 -11.64 -1.15 2.34
C VAL A 90 -13.14 -1.28 2.61
N ASP A 91 -13.84 -0.17 2.85
CA ASP A 91 -15.30 -0.19 3.06
C ASP A 91 -16.06 -0.79 1.87
N ILE A 92 -15.58 -0.54 0.64
CA ILE A 92 -16.15 -1.10 -0.59
C ILE A 92 -15.80 -2.59 -0.73
N THR A 93 -14.56 -2.98 -0.45
CA THR A 93 -14.08 -4.34 -0.74
C THR A 93 -14.44 -5.33 0.36
N GLU A 94 -14.56 -4.92 1.62
CA GLU A 94 -14.91 -5.78 2.75
C GLU A 94 -16.19 -6.61 2.52
N PRO A 95 -17.35 -6.03 2.14
CA PRO A 95 -18.55 -6.82 1.88
C PRO A 95 -18.40 -7.76 0.69
N ILE A 96 -17.59 -7.40 -0.32
CA ILE A 96 -17.29 -8.24 -1.48
C ILE A 96 -16.47 -9.46 -1.03
N CYS A 97 -15.41 -9.23 -0.26
CA CYS A 97 -14.56 -10.28 0.30
C CYS A 97 -15.36 -11.24 1.19
N LYS A 98 -16.22 -10.70 2.08
CA LYS A 98 -17.10 -11.50 2.94
C LYS A 98 -18.06 -12.38 2.13
N LYS A 99 -18.60 -11.85 1.02
CA LYS A 99 -19.50 -12.60 0.12
C LYS A 99 -18.75 -13.70 -0.66
N LEU A 100 -17.50 -13.47 -1.03
CA LEU A 100 -16.68 -14.47 -1.71
C LEU A 100 -16.29 -15.62 -0.79
N ASN A 101 -15.77 -15.33 0.40
CA ASN A 101 -15.45 -16.32 1.42
C ASN A 101 -15.31 -15.64 2.79
N SER A 102 -16.27 -15.89 3.69
CA SER A 102 -16.28 -15.25 5.01
C SER A 102 -15.07 -15.61 5.87
N GLU A 103 -14.57 -16.85 5.80
CA GLU A 103 -13.41 -17.27 6.58
C GLU A 103 -12.12 -16.65 6.04
N LEU A 104 -11.87 -16.72 4.73
CA LEU A 104 -10.69 -16.10 4.13
C LEU A 104 -10.72 -14.56 4.23
N SER A 105 -11.91 -13.94 4.22
CA SER A 105 -12.03 -12.48 4.38
C SER A 105 -11.57 -11.97 5.76
N LYS A 106 -11.55 -12.84 6.78
CA LYS A 106 -11.02 -12.51 8.12
C LYS A 106 -9.49 -12.55 8.14
N ILE A 107 -8.87 -13.23 7.18
CA ILE A 107 -7.42 -13.34 7.05
C ILE A 107 -6.97 -12.15 6.20
N ILE A 108 -6.67 -11.03 6.87
CA ILE A 108 -6.28 -9.77 6.22
C ILE A 108 -4.99 -9.94 5.39
N ILE A 109 -4.20 -10.98 5.66
CA ILE A 109 -2.89 -11.21 5.07
C ILE A 109 -2.66 -12.73 4.99
N ALA A 110 -2.83 -13.33 3.81
CA ALA A 110 -2.30 -14.67 3.57
C ALA A 110 -0.87 -14.66 3.00
N ASP A 111 -0.39 -13.52 2.50
CA ASP A 111 0.97 -13.43 1.96
C ASP A 111 1.64 -12.06 2.19
N THR A 112 2.29 -11.90 3.35
CA THR A 112 3.27 -10.83 3.63
C THR A 112 4.70 -11.26 3.31
N THR A 113 4.94 -12.35 2.57
CA THR A 113 6.32 -12.76 2.28
C THR A 113 7.13 -11.69 1.54
N CYS A 114 6.46 -10.72 0.90
CA CYS A 114 7.10 -9.54 0.30
C CYS A 114 7.29 -8.32 1.23
N ILE A 115 6.78 -8.33 2.47
CA ILE A 115 6.93 -7.22 3.43
C ILE A 115 7.49 -7.77 4.74
N GLU A 116 8.82 -7.90 4.81
CA GLU A 116 9.50 -8.11 6.08
C GLU A 116 9.47 -6.80 6.88
N ALA A 117 8.45 -6.61 7.72
CA ALA A 117 8.48 -5.53 8.70
C ALA A 117 9.68 -5.76 9.65
N TYR A 118 10.46 -4.73 9.99
CA TYR A 118 11.58 -4.83 10.94
C TYR A 118 11.05 -4.90 12.38
N VAL A 119 10.30 -5.97 12.67
CA VAL A 119 9.71 -6.26 13.98
C VAL A 119 10.41 -7.47 14.58
N LYS A 120 10.35 -7.57 15.90
CA LYS A 120 11.05 -8.61 16.66
C LYS A 120 10.67 -10.02 16.20
N GLU A 121 9.41 -10.18 15.83
CA GLU A 121 8.76 -11.38 15.34
C GLU A 121 9.37 -11.88 14.03
N ASN A 122 9.89 -10.99 13.18
CA ASN A 122 10.49 -11.36 11.89
C ASN A 122 11.99 -11.68 12.00
N ASN A 123 12.58 -11.64 13.20
CA ASN A 123 13.97 -12.01 13.43
C ASN A 123 14.08 -13.54 13.70
N PRO A 124 14.87 -14.29 12.91
CA PRO A 124 15.07 -15.73 13.13
C PRO A 124 15.51 -16.09 14.56
N LYS A 125 16.32 -15.23 15.19
CA LYS A 125 16.79 -15.42 16.58
C LYS A 125 15.67 -15.34 17.61
N TYR A 126 14.61 -14.58 17.32
CA TYR A 126 13.47 -14.47 18.21
C TYR A 126 12.66 -15.77 18.24
N PHE A 127 12.41 -16.36 17.06
CA PHE A 127 11.79 -17.68 16.97
C PHE A 127 12.61 -18.76 17.68
N GLU A 128 13.93 -18.78 17.49
CA GLU A 128 14.81 -19.72 18.22
C GLU A 128 14.73 -19.54 19.74
N SER A 129 14.67 -18.29 20.21
CA SER A 129 14.53 -17.98 21.64
C SER A 129 13.21 -18.47 22.23
N LEU A 130 12.10 -18.27 21.51
CA LEU A 130 10.78 -18.80 21.86
C LEU A 130 10.78 -20.33 21.90
N LEU A 131 11.34 -20.97 20.87
CA LEU A 131 11.43 -22.42 20.77
C LEU A 131 12.25 -23.02 21.94
N ASN A 132 13.38 -22.40 22.26
CA ASN A 132 14.22 -22.84 23.38
C ASN A 132 13.50 -22.67 24.72
N THR A 133 12.76 -21.57 24.90
CA THR A 133 11.93 -21.34 26.10
C THR A 133 10.84 -22.41 26.22
N GLY A 134 10.16 -22.74 25.12
CA GLY A 134 9.19 -23.83 25.06
C GLY A 134 9.81 -25.18 25.44
N LYS A 135 10.97 -25.54 24.87
CA LYS A 135 11.70 -26.77 25.18
C LYS A 135 12.04 -26.89 26.67
N VAL A 136 12.50 -25.79 27.28
CA VAL A 136 12.78 -25.73 28.73
C VAL A 136 11.51 -25.91 29.55
N ALA A 137 10.40 -25.27 29.16
CA ALA A 137 9.12 -25.41 29.84
C ALA A 137 8.60 -26.85 29.78
N LYS A 138 8.66 -27.51 28.62
CA LYS A 138 8.29 -28.93 28.46
C LYS A 138 9.17 -29.88 29.27
N LYS A 139 10.47 -29.57 29.41
CA LYS A 139 11.38 -30.34 30.27
C LYS A 139 11.00 -30.21 31.75
N LYS A 140 10.46 -29.06 32.17
CA LYS A 140 9.98 -28.83 33.55
C LYS A 140 8.56 -29.38 33.79
N ASN A 141 7.71 -29.44 32.78
CA ASN A 141 6.36 -29.96 32.87
C ASN A 141 5.99 -30.72 31.57
N SER A 142 5.96 -32.05 31.66
CA SER A 142 5.79 -32.96 30.52
C SER A 142 4.43 -32.86 29.81
N ASN A 143 3.45 -32.20 30.43
CA ASN A 143 2.11 -32.02 29.87
C ASN A 143 2.00 -30.79 28.93
N ILE A 144 3.08 -30.01 28.75
CA ILE A 144 3.09 -28.86 27.83
C ILE A 144 3.34 -29.33 26.39
N ILE A 145 2.41 -28.98 25.50
CA ILE A 145 2.52 -29.24 24.06
C ILE A 145 3.19 -28.02 23.40
N ILE A 146 4.26 -28.27 22.64
CA ILE A 146 4.93 -27.28 21.79
C ILE A 146 4.54 -27.64 20.36
N PHE A 147 3.95 -26.70 19.63
CA PHE A 147 3.62 -26.82 18.21
C PHE A 147 4.85 -26.55 17.35
#